data_AF-A0A7C6QSK1-F1
#
_entry.id   AF-A0A7C6QSK1-F1
#
_cell.length_a   1.000
_cell.length_b   1.000
_cell.length_c   1.000
_cell.angle_alpha   90.00
_cell.angle_beta   90.00
_cell.angle_gamma   90.00
#
_symmetry.space_group_name_H-M   'P 1'
#
loop_
_entity.id
_entity.type
_entity.pdbx_description
1 polymer ?
#
loop_
_entity_poly.entity_id
_entity_poly.type
_entity_poly.pdbx_seq_one_letter_code
_entity_poly.pdbx_strand_id
1 'polypeptide(L)'
;MSARAANKIFIICLILVGTAVVTGLIMGKLQLIHENWGICAALLLSIALLVFFASFEGSKVSSREVGVIAVLAALAAVARVPFAPIAGVQPTTFLVMVSGY
;
A
#
# COMPACT_ATOMS: atom_id res chain seq x y z
N MET A 1 23.06 13.02 0.39
CA MET A 1 22.42 13.16 1.71
C MET A 1 22.08 11.78 2.26
N SER A 2 22.40 11.54 3.53
CA SER A 2 22.43 10.21 4.18
C SER A 2 21.10 9.45 4.07
N ALA A 3 21.13 8.24 3.49
CA ALA A 3 19.99 7.33 3.35
C ALA A 3 19.24 7.04 4.68
N ARG A 4 19.88 7.26 5.84
CA ARG A 4 19.24 7.15 7.16
C ARG A 4 18.23 8.26 7.46
N ALA A 5 18.39 9.45 6.88
CA ALA A 5 17.46 10.56 7.09
C ALA A 5 16.15 10.36 6.32
N ALA A 6 16.22 9.85 5.09
CA ALA A 6 15.05 9.54 4.26
C ALA A 6 14.14 8.49 4.91
N ASN A 7 14.73 7.43 5.51
CA ASN A 7 13.95 6.40 6.22
C ASN A 7 13.26 6.96 7.48
N LYS A 8 13.90 7.88 8.22
CA LYS A 8 13.24 8.56 9.36
C LYS A 8 12.08 9.44 8.90
N ILE A 9 12.24 10.18 7.81
CA ILE A 9 11.20 11.04 7.24
C ILE A 9 10.02 10.20 6.74
N PHE A 10 10.30 9.07 6.09
CA PHE A 10 9.28 8.10 5.66
C PHE A 10 8.48 7.52 6.83
N ILE A 11 9.15 7.05 7.88
CA ILE A 11 8.49 6.54 9.10
C ILE A 11 7.65 7.64 9.77
N ILE A 12 8.17 8.87 9.84
CA ILE A 12 7.42 10.01 10.39
C ILE A 12 6.17 10.29 9.54
N CYS A 13 6.26 10.33 8.22
CA CYS A 13 5.11 10.51 7.33
C CYS A 13 4.09 9.37 7.48
N LEU A 14 4.53 8.12 7.60
CA LEU A 14 3.64 6.96 7.76
C LEU A 14 2.89 7.01 9.10
N ILE A 15 3.57 7.41 10.19
CA ILE A 15 2.96 7.61 11.50
C ILE A 15 1.98 8.79 11.44
N LEU A 16 2.32 9.89 10.76
CA LEU A 16 1.47 11.09 10.66
C LEU A 16 0.21 10.85 9.82
N VAL A 17 0.32 10.09 8.73
CA VAL A 17 -0.83 9.66 7.92
C VAL A 17 -1.69 8.67 8.71
N GLY A 18 -1.06 7.70 9.39
CA GLY A 18 -1.75 6.74 10.25
C GLY A 18 -2.53 7.42 11.37
N THR A 19 -1.94 8.38 12.06
CA THR A 19 -2.62 9.14 13.12
C THR A 19 -3.72 10.03 12.55
N ALA A 20 -3.52 10.69 11.41
CA ALA A 20 -4.57 11.48 10.77
C ALA A 20 -5.81 10.63 10.40
N VAL A 21 -5.59 9.43 9.86
CA VAL A 21 -6.68 8.49 9.52
C VAL A 21 -7.39 7.96 10.77
N VAL A 22 -6.63 7.58 11.80
CA VAL A 22 -7.18 7.08 13.07
C VAL A 22 -7.96 8.17 13.81
N THR A 23 -7.45 9.41 13.82
CA THR A 23 -8.13 10.54 14.47
C THR A 23 -9.43 10.91 13.72
N GLY A 24 -9.42 10.81 12.38
CA GLY A 24 -10.62 10.97 11.54
C GLY A 24 -11.68 9.88 11.74
N LEU A 25 -11.25 8.64 11.99
CA LEU A 25 -12.13 7.52 12.34
C LEU A 25 -12.75 7.68 13.74
N ILE A 26 -11.96 8.09 14.74
CA ILE A 26 -12.40 8.21 16.14
C ILE A 26 -13.34 9.41 16.34
N MET A 27 -13.14 10.51 15.62
CA MET A 27 -13.96 11.72 15.83
C MET A 27 -15.37 11.66 15.26
N GLY A 28 -15.76 10.62 14.49
CA GLY A 28 -17.17 10.41 14.06
C GLY A 28 -17.85 11.59 13.38
N LYS A 29 -17.07 12.61 12.97
CA LYS A 29 -17.52 13.90 12.45
C LYS A 29 -16.86 14.15 11.09
N LEU A 30 -17.02 13.17 10.20
CA LEU A 30 -16.81 13.40 8.78
C LEU A 30 -18.12 13.08 8.04
N GLN A 31 -19.09 13.99 8.19
CA GLN A 31 -20.31 14.03 7.36
C GLN A 31 -19.98 14.02 5.85
N LEU A 32 -18.74 14.32 5.46
CA LEU A 32 -18.22 14.22 4.09
C LEU A 32 -17.88 12.78 3.63
N ILE A 33 -17.62 11.81 4.52
CA ILE A 33 -17.29 10.42 4.13
C ILE A 33 -18.53 9.68 3.66
N HIS A 34 -19.67 9.92 4.31
CA HIS A 34 -20.92 9.22 3.97
C HIS A 34 -21.46 9.65 2.61
N GLU A 35 -21.28 10.92 2.22
CA GLU A 35 -21.74 11.43 0.92
C GLU A 35 -20.72 11.22 -0.20
N ASN A 36 -19.42 11.16 0.11
CA ASN A 36 -18.37 11.14 -0.92
C ASN A 36 -17.23 10.14 -0.64
N TRP A 37 -17.61 8.94 -0.19
CA TRP A 37 -16.70 7.82 0.12
C TRP A 37 -15.63 7.58 -0.96
N GLY A 38 -16.00 7.66 -2.24
CA GLY A 38 -15.09 7.44 -3.36
C GLY A 38 -13.92 8.41 -3.41
N ILE A 39 -14.15 9.70 -3.09
CA ILE A 39 -13.09 10.72 -3.09
C ILE A 39 -12.16 10.50 -1.90
N CYS A 40 -12.69 10.16 -0.74
CA CYS A 40 -11.88 9.84 0.43
C CYS A 40 -11.00 8.61 0.17
N ALA A 41 -11.53 7.56 -0.44
CA ALA A 41 -10.77 6.37 -0.81
C ALA A 41 -9.67 6.68 -1.84
N ALA A 42 -10.00 7.46 -2.87
CA ALA A 42 -9.03 7.87 -3.89
C ALA A 42 -7.90 8.75 -3.31
N LEU A 43 -8.24 9.67 -2.41
CA LEU A 43 -7.26 10.53 -1.73
C LEU A 43 -6.33 9.71 -0.83
N LEU A 44 -6.89 8.76 -0.07
CA LEU A 44 -6.11 7.86 0.78
C LEU A 44 -5.19 6.95 -0.05
N LEU A 45 -5.69 6.41 -1.17
CA LEU A 45 -4.90 5.63 -2.11
C LEU A 45 -3.76 6.46 -2.72
N SER A 46 -4.04 7.69 -3.13
CA SER A 46 -3.05 8.61 -3.70
C SER A 46 -1.93 8.92 -2.69
N ILE A 47 -2.28 9.22 -1.44
CA ILE A 47 -1.30 9.43 -0.36
C ILE A 47 -0.46 8.16 -0.13
N ALA A 48 -1.09 6.98 -0.11
CA ALA A 48 -0.38 5.72 0.06
C ALA A 48 0.62 5.45 -1.08
N LEU A 49 0.23 5.72 -2.33
CA LEU A 49 1.11 5.59 -3.50
C LEU A 49 2.28 6.58 -3.44
N LEU A 50 2.04 7.85 -3.11
CA LEU A 50 3.09 8.86 -3.00
C LEU A 50 4.13 8.49 -1.93
N VAL A 51 3.65 8.03 -0.77
CA VAL A 51 4.51 7.56 0.32
C VAL A 51 5.33 6.35 -0.14
N PHE A 52 4.71 5.37 -0.81
CA PHE A 52 5.40 4.21 -1.35
C PHE A 52 6.51 4.58 -2.35
N PHE A 53 6.21 5.48 -3.29
CA PHE A 53 7.20 5.98 -4.26
C PHE A 53 8.37 6.70 -3.58
N ALA A 54 8.09 7.57 -2.61
CA ALA A 54 9.14 8.26 -1.84
C ALA A 54 10.04 7.29 -1.04
N SER A 55 9.48 6.16 -0.59
CA SER A 55 10.26 5.09 0.08
C SER A 55 11.24 4.39 -0.87
N PHE A 56 10.80 4.20 -2.13
CA PHE A 56 11.58 3.53 -3.15
C PHE A 56 12.78 4.36 -3.61
N GLU A 57 12.66 5.69 -3.62
CA GLU A 57 13.71 6.62 -4.06
C GLU A 57 15.00 6.54 -3.22
N GLY A 58 14.90 6.15 -1.94
CA GLY A 58 16.05 6.02 -1.03
C GLY A 58 16.63 4.62 -0.91
N SER A 59 15.99 3.62 -1.49
CA SER A 59 16.32 2.21 -1.26
C SER A 59 17.32 1.70 -2.30
N LYS A 60 18.46 1.15 -1.86
CA LYS A 60 19.45 0.47 -2.71
C LYS A 60 18.93 -0.93 -3.11
N VAL A 61 17.76 -1.00 -3.72
CA VAL A 61 17.20 -2.26 -4.20
C VAL A 61 17.92 -2.63 -5.49
N SER A 62 18.36 -3.89 -5.59
CA SER A 62 18.96 -4.38 -6.83
C SER A 62 17.90 -4.34 -7.94
N SER A 63 18.26 -3.89 -9.15
CA SER A 63 17.35 -3.82 -10.30
C SER A 63 16.68 -5.17 -10.59
N ARG A 64 17.34 -6.28 -10.26
CA ARG A 64 16.81 -7.65 -10.38
C ARG A 64 15.70 -7.94 -9.39
N GLU A 65 15.81 -7.46 -8.16
CA GLU A 65 14.82 -7.68 -7.09
C GLU A 65 13.52 -6.93 -7.41
N VAL A 66 13.63 -5.68 -7.89
CA VAL A 66 12.46 -4.89 -8.31
C VAL A 66 11.68 -5.59 -9.42
N GLY A 67 12.39 -6.16 -10.41
CA GLY A 67 11.76 -6.91 -11.50
C GLY A 67 11.00 -8.15 -11.00
N VAL A 68 11.59 -8.92 -10.09
CA VAL A 68 10.94 -10.09 -9.48
C VAL A 68 9.70 -9.68 -8.67
N ILE A 69 9.81 -8.64 -7.84
CA ILE A 69 8.68 -8.10 -7.06
C ILE A 69 7.54 -7.65 -8.00
N ALA A 70 7.86 -6.96 -9.09
CA ALA A 70 6.87 -6.48 -10.05
C ALA A 70 6.12 -7.65 -10.73
N VAL A 71 6.84 -8.69 -11.16
CA VAL A 71 6.23 -9.89 -11.77
C VAL A 71 5.35 -10.64 -10.77
N LEU A 72 5.81 -10.82 -9.54
CA LEU A 72 5.02 -11.46 -8.47
C LEU A 72 3.77 -10.65 -8.14
N ALA A 73 3.87 -9.31 -8.05
CA ALA A 73 2.72 -8.44 -7.82
C ALA A 73 1.70 -8.50 -8.97
N ALA A 74 2.18 -8.51 -10.23
CA ALA A 74 1.32 -8.64 -11.40
C ALA A 74 0.60 -10.00 -11.42
N LEU A 75 1.32 -11.09 -11.13
CA LEU A 75 0.75 -12.43 -11.05
C LEU A 75 -0.30 -12.53 -9.94
N ALA A 76 -0.03 -11.94 -8.77
CA ALA A 76 -1.00 -11.85 -7.68
C ALA A 76 -2.27 -11.11 -8.10
N ALA A 77 -2.14 -9.96 -8.76
CA ALA A 77 -3.28 -9.17 -9.22
C ALA A 77 -4.13 -9.93 -10.26
N VAL A 78 -3.50 -10.51 -11.27
CA VAL A 78 -4.18 -11.30 -12.32
C VAL A 78 -4.87 -12.52 -11.72
N ALA A 79 -4.23 -13.19 -10.77
CA ALA A 79 -4.80 -14.37 -10.12
C ALA A 79 -6.07 -14.06 -9.30
N ARG A 80 -6.41 -12.80 -9.00
CA ARG A 80 -7.71 -12.49 -8.38
C ARG A 80 -8.87 -12.51 -9.35
N VAL A 81 -8.66 -12.24 -10.63
CA VAL A 81 -9.74 -12.06 -11.62
C VAL A 81 -10.51 -13.38 -11.88
N PRO A 82 -9.85 -14.51 -12.20
CA PRO A 82 -10.58 -15.75 -12.47
C PRO A 82 -11.17 -16.41 -11.22
N PHE A 83 -10.64 -16.09 -10.03
CA PHE A 83 -11.10 -16.64 -8.75
C PHE A 83 -12.09 -15.72 -8.02
N ALA A 84 -12.42 -14.56 -8.58
CA ALA A 84 -13.43 -13.65 -8.04
C ALA A 84 -14.81 -14.31 -7.76
N PRO A 85 -15.30 -15.28 -8.56
CA PRO A 85 -16.58 -15.94 -8.28
C PRO A 85 -16.50 -17.03 -7.21
N ILE A 86 -15.31 -17.52 -6.86
CA ILE A 86 -15.11 -18.66 -5.95
C ILE A 86 -14.74 -18.15 -4.57
N ALA A 87 -15.73 -18.06 -3.68
CA ALA A 87 -15.50 -17.69 -2.30
C ALA A 87 -14.58 -18.73 -1.60
N GLY A 88 -13.55 -18.25 -0.90
CA GLY A 88 -12.61 -19.10 -0.14
C GLY A 88 -11.33 -19.50 -0.88
N VAL A 89 -11.22 -19.26 -2.19
CA VAL A 89 -9.99 -19.53 -2.95
C VAL A 89 -9.34 -18.20 -3.35
N GLN A 90 -8.30 -17.81 -2.62
CA GLN A 90 -7.47 -16.65 -2.95
C GLN A 90 -6.04 -17.09 -3.29
N PRO A 91 -5.70 -17.31 -4.57
CA PRO A 91 -4.34 -17.68 -4.97
C PRO A 91 -3.29 -16.63 -4.55
N THR A 92 -3.73 -15.39 -4.35
CA THR A 92 -2.89 -14.30 -3.84
C THR A 92 -2.24 -14.61 -2.49
N THR A 93 -2.92 -15.31 -1.57
CA THR A 93 -2.33 -15.61 -0.27
C THR A 93 -1.22 -16.66 -0.38
N PHE A 94 -1.38 -17.64 -1.27
CA PHE A 94 -0.32 -18.60 -1.59
C PHE A 94 0.90 -17.93 -2.22
N LEU A 95 0.69 -17.03 -3.18
CA LEU A 95 1.81 -16.35 -3.85
C LEU A 95 2.60 -15.48 -2.86
N VAL A 96 1.90 -14.76 -1.97
CA VAL A 96 2.52 -13.96 -0.91
C VAL A 96 3.29 -14.85 0.08
N MET A 97 2.70 -15.97 0.52
CA MET A 97 3.37 -16.93 1.41
C MET A 97 4.66 -17.49 0.81
N VAL A 98 4.65 -17.88 -0.46
CA VAL A 98 5.84 -18.42 -1.15
C VAL A 98 6.89 -17.33 -1.41
N SER A 99 6.48 -16.09 -1.66
CA SER A 99 7.42 -14.99 -1.89
C SER A 99 8.09 -14.46 -0.62
N GLY A 100 7.50 -14.74 0.56
CA GLY A 100 7.99 -14.27 1.86
C GLY A 100 8.79 -15.30 2.66
N TYR A 101 8.86 -16.56 2.20
CA TYR A 101 9.71 -17.61 2.75
C TYR A 101 11.04 -17.66 1.99
#